data_AF-A0A5C6XC33-F1
#
_entry.id   AF-A0A5C6XC33-F1
#
_cell.length_a   1.000
_cell.length_b   1.000
_cell.length_c   1.000
_cell.angle_alpha   90.00
_cell.angle_beta   90.00
_cell.angle_gamma   90.00
#
_symmetry.space_group_name_H-M   'P 1'
#
loop_
_entity.id
_entity.type
_entity.pdbx_description
1 polymer ?
#
loop_
_entity_poly.entity_id
_entity_poly.type
_entity_poly.pdbx_seq_one_letter_code
_entity_poly.pdbx_strand_id
1 'polypeptide(L)'
;MLKRLLLSCLLVSGLSLTTIACSGDADEDNTIETDAGEDTGTDASEDAGDDADEDVDPGPQTGELADPDITAASCEEISAEGCFSNDDCGASEVCFDVSRGDDVACCVPGTRGTFEPGDACSPETGELECASGLCAQYDTEEGEVSACTTTCTGEVEGECPDAFPECVFGICSPPAAE
;
A
#
# COMPACT_ATOMS: atom_id res chain seq x y z
N MET A 1 -27.40 -50.52 8.10
CA MET A 1 -27.90 -50.12 9.43
C MET A 1 -26.73 -49.58 10.24
N LEU A 2 -26.66 -48.25 10.45
CA LEU A 2 -26.05 -47.52 11.58
C LEU A 2 -26.12 -46.02 11.19
N LYS A 3 -27.21 -45.30 11.50
CA LYS A 3 -27.35 -44.39 12.67
C LYS A 3 -26.15 -43.44 12.81
N ARG A 4 -26.25 -42.22 12.25
CA ARG A 4 -26.69 -40.97 12.94
C ARG A 4 -25.90 -40.70 14.24
N LEU A 5 -24.83 -39.90 14.14
CA LEU A 5 -24.36 -38.97 15.19
C LEU A 5 -24.43 -37.57 14.54
N LEU A 6 -25.49 -36.78 14.74
CA LEU A 6 -25.65 -35.81 15.84
C LEU A 6 -24.45 -34.85 15.96
N LEU A 7 -24.34 -33.95 14.99
CA LEU A 7 -23.55 -32.72 15.07
C LEU A 7 -24.47 -31.63 15.64
N SER A 8 -24.45 -31.50 16.97
CA SER A 8 -25.10 -30.41 17.70
C SER A 8 -24.00 -29.47 18.19
N CYS A 9 -24.06 -28.20 17.77
CA CYS A 9 -23.72 -26.98 18.53
C CYS A 9 -23.70 -25.79 17.56
N LEU A 10 -24.89 -25.36 17.12
CA LEU A 10 -25.05 -24.07 16.44
C LEU A 10 -25.20 -22.97 17.49
N LEU A 11 -24.17 -22.11 17.49
CA LEU A 11 -24.03 -20.72 17.92
C LEU A 11 -25.26 -20.03 18.53
N VAL A 12 -25.07 -19.57 19.76
CA VAL A 12 -25.97 -18.73 20.55
C VAL A 12 -25.30 -17.36 20.73
N SER A 13 -25.98 -16.30 20.26
CA SER A 13 -25.97 -14.90 20.73
C SER A 13 -24.66 -14.11 20.62
N GLY A 14 -24.59 -12.84 20.16
CA GLY A 14 -25.60 -11.78 20.03
C GLY A 14 -25.05 -10.48 20.65
N LEU A 15 -25.40 -9.32 20.05
CA LEU A 15 -25.35 -7.94 20.58
C LEU A 15 -23.94 -7.30 20.70
N SER A 16 -23.68 -6.01 20.43
CA SER A 16 -24.49 -4.82 20.10
C SER A 16 -23.59 -3.70 19.56
N LEU A 17 -24.19 -2.77 18.80
CA LEU A 17 -23.63 -1.50 18.34
C LEU A 17 -23.25 -0.56 19.49
N THR A 18 -22.20 0.24 19.28
CA THR A 18 -22.16 1.66 19.71
C THR A 18 -21.40 2.51 18.68
N THR A 19 -22.13 3.36 17.96
CA THR A 19 -21.60 4.49 17.19
C THR A 19 -21.28 5.64 18.16
N ILE A 20 -20.05 6.16 18.14
CA ILE A 20 -19.70 7.43 18.78
C ILE A 20 -19.67 8.50 17.68
N ALA A 21 -20.61 9.43 17.76
CA ALA A 21 -20.60 10.68 17.02
C ALA A 21 -19.98 11.76 17.94
N CYS A 22 -18.85 12.33 17.55
CA CYS A 22 -18.35 13.57 18.12
C CYS A 22 -18.65 14.71 17.14
N SER A 23 -19.72 15.44 17.42
CA SER A 23 -19.94 16.79 16.92
C SER A 23 -19.20 17.75 17.85
N GLY A 24 -18.25 18.51 17.29
CA GLY A 24 -17.63 19.66 17.95
C GLY A 24 -17.64 20.81 16.96
N ASP A 25 -18.63 21.69 17.13
CA ASP A 25 -18.85 22.92 16.37
C ASP A 25 -18.60 24.11 17.32
N ALA A 26 -18.23 25.24 16.72
CA ALA A 26 -18.01 26.58 17.29
C ALA A 26 -16.75 26.82 18.16
N ASP A 27 -15.86 27.69 17.68
CA ASP A 27 -15.76 29.03 18.24
C ASP A 27 -15.22 30.04 17.20
N GLU A 28 -15.94 31.16 17.13
CA GLU A 28 -15.73 32.33 16.28
C GLU A 28 -14.69 33.31 16.86
N ASP A 29 -14.17 34.14 15.95
CA ASP A 29 -13.65 35.51 16.15
C ASP A 29 -12.43 35.76 17.06
N ASN A 30 -11.39 36.33 16.44
CA ASN A 30 -10.87 37.64 16.86
C ASN A 30 -10.13 38.32 15.69
N THR A 31 -10.86 39.20 15.01
CA THR A 31 -10.34 40.34 14.26
C THR A 31 -9.50 41.26 15.14
N ILE A 32 -8.25 41.55 14.76
CA ILE A 32 -7.57 42.81 15.07
C ILE A 32 -6.95 43.35 13.79
N GLU A 33 -7.36 44.59 13.49
CA GLU A 33 -6.95 45.42 12.38
C GLU A 33 -5.46 45.78 12.42
N THR A 34 -4.83 45.95 11.27
CA THR A 34 -3.68 46.86 11.19
C THR A 34 -3.71 47.63 9.87
N ASP A 35 -3.63 48.94 10.07
CA ASP A 35 -3.91 50.04 9.18
C ASP A 35 -2.77 50.33 8.18
N ALA A 36 -3.15 51.13 7.19
CA ALA A 36 -2.51 51.60 5.98
C ALA A 36 -0.97 51.82 5.95
N GLY A 37 -0.40 51.42 4.81
CA GLY A 37 0.86 51.91 4.27
C GLY A 37 0.75 52.09 2.75
N GLU A 38 1.04 53.30 2.29
CA GLU A 38 0.61 53.93 1.05
C GLU A 38 1.42 53.54 -0.22
N ASP A 39 0.70 53.59 -1.34
CA ASP A 39 1.03 53.57 -2.76
C ASP A 39 2.38 54.21 -3.20
N THR A 40 3.16 53.47 -4.00
CA THR A 40 3.87 54.03 -5.14
C THR A 40 3.94 52.99 -6.26
N GLY A 41 3.02 53.08 -7.22
CA GLY A 41 3.00 52.24 -8.41
C GLY A 41 4.25 52.34 -9.28
N THR A 42 4.43 51.35 -10.17
CA THR A 42 5.12 51.48 -11.46
C THR A 42 4.80 50.23 -12.30
N ASP A 43 4.21 50.52 -13.46
CA ASP A 43 4.21 49.81 -14.74
C ASP A 43 3.66 48.38 -14.87
N ALA A 44 2.60 48.35 -15.68
CA ALA A 44 2.15 47.19 -16.43
C ALA A 44 3.28 46.58 -17.25
N SER A 45 3.56 45.31 -16.98
CA SER A 45 3.89 44.35 -18.01
C SER A 45 2.94 43.18 -17.82
N GLU A 46 2.06 43.03 -18.80
CA GLU A 46 1.34 41.80 -19.07
C GLU A 46 2.38 40.69 -19.18
N ASP A 47 2.39 39.76 -18.23
CA ASP A 47 2.83 38.41 -18.55
C ASP A 47 1.80 37.46 -17.97
N ALA A 48 1.11 36.82 -18.91
CA ALA A 48 0.01 35.94 -18.66
C ALA A 48 0.49 34.79 -17.78
N GLY A 49 -0.35 34.37 -16.85
CA GLY A 49 -0.11 33.21 -16.02
C GLY A 49 0.32 32.02 -16.86
N ASP A 50 1.50 31.52 -16.53
CA ASP A 50 1.94 30.18 -16.85
C ASP A 50 2.26 29.50 -15.50
N ASP A 51 1.28 29.53 -14.60
CA ASP A 51 1.15 28.52 -13.54
C ASP A 51 0.66 27.23 -14.22
N ALA A 52 1.46 26.72 -15.15
CA ALA A 52 1.48 25.30 -15.40
C ALA A 52 2.08 24.72 -14.12
N ASP A 53 1.22 24.28 -13.21
CA ASP A 53 1.52 23.11 -12.39
C ASP A 53 1.85 22.00 -13.40
N GLU A 54 3.08 22.03 -13.94
CA GLU A 54 3.65 20.87 -14.60
C GLU A 54 3.64 19.83 -13.49
N ASP A 55 2.72 18.87 -13.61
CA ASP A 55 2.71 17.63 -12.85
C ASP A 55 4.08 16.98 -13.09
N VAL A 56 5.09 17.41 -12.31
CA VAL A 56 6.42 16.84 -12.33
C VAL A 56 6.22 15.44 -11.79
N ASP A 57 6.12 14.48 -12.71
CA ASP A 57 6.21 13.07 -12.39
C ASP A 57 7.50 12.88 -11.59
N PRO A 58 7.39 12.61 -10.28
CA PRO A 58 8.55 12.55 -9.41
C PRO A 58 9.39 11.30 -9.69
N GLY A 59 9.01 10.49 -10.69
CA GLY A 59 9.62 9.23 -11.03
C GLY A 59 9.28 8.15 -10.02
N PRO A 60 9.90 6.96 -10.15
CA PRO A 60 9.70 5.87 -9.21
C PRO A 60 10.22 6.26 -7.81
N GLN A 61 9.37 6.07 -6.80
CA GLN A 61 9.61 6.41 -5.40
C GLN A 61 9.67 5.13 -4.58
N THR A 62 10.59 5.09 -3.60
CA THR A 62 10.61 4.07 -2.56
C THR A 62 9.79 4.55 -1.37
N GLY A 63 8.96 3.67 -0.84
CA GLY A 63 8.20 3.85 0.38
C GLY A 63 9.07 3.78 1.64
N GLU A 64 8.49 4.12 2.77
CA GLU A 64 9.17 4.09 4.06
C GLU A 64 8.20 3.68 5.18
N LEU A 65 8.69 2.88 6.12
CA LEU A 65 7.95 2.51 7.32
C LEU A 65 7.91 3.69 8.30
N ALA A 66 6.78 3.89 8.97
CA ALA A 66 6.70 4.88 10.05
C ALA A 66 7.61 4.51 11.24
N ASP A 67 7.81 3.21 11.46
CA ASP A 67 8.80 2.66 12.38
C ASP A 67 9.76 1.74 11.62
N PRO A 68 10.98 2.19 11.26
CA PRO A 68 11.92 1.41 10.47
C PRO A 68 12.48 0.20 11.21
N ASP A 69 12.40 0.18 12.54
CA ASP A 69 12.92 -0.89 13.40
C ASP A 69 11.83 -1.89 13.80
N ILE A 70 10.62 -1.77 13.25
CA ILE A 70 9.50 -2.67 13.58
C ILE A 70 9.89 -4.12 13.29
N THR A 71 9.63 -4.97 14.28
CA THR A 71 9.78 -6.42 14.17
C THR A 71 8.79 -7.14 15.08
N ALA A 72 8.27 -8.27 14.61
CA ALA A 72 7.33 -9.09 15.36
C ALA A 72 7.39 -10.55 14.89
N ALA A 73 7.05 -11.49 15.76
CA ALA A 73 6.91 -12.90 15.38
C ALA A 73 5.51 -13.21 14.81
N SER A 74 4.55 -12.31 14.97
CA SER A 74 3.22 -12.39 14.38
C SER A 74 2.56 -11.02 14.32
N CYS A 75 1.57 -10.83 13.43
CA CYS A 75 0.84 -9.56 13.35
C CYS A 75 0.03 -9.25 14.62
N GLU A 76 -0.42 -10.27 15.37
CA GLU A 76 -1.13 -10.05 16.62
C GLU A 76 -0.26 -9.43 17.72
N GLU A 77 1.05 -9.69 17.72
CA GLU A 77 1.99 -9.11 18.69
C GLU A 77 2.01 -7.57 18.59
N ILE A 78 1.91 -7.05 17.37
CA ILE A 78 1.88 -5.61 17.07
C ILE A 78 0.46 -5.08 16.84
N SER A 79 -0.56 -5.90 17.10
CA SER A 79 -1.97 -5.54 16.87
C SER A 79 -2.27 -5.09 15.42
N ALA A 80 -1.60 -5.71 14.46
CA ALA A 80 -1.77 -5.48 13.03
C ALA A 80 -2.59 -6.61 12.38
N GLU A 81 -3.14 -6.32 11.20
CA GLU A 81 -3.77 -7.32 10.33
C GLU A 81 -2.70 -8.01 9.47
N GLY A 82 -2.89 -9.30 9.19
CA GLY A 82 -2.05 -10.01 8.22
C GLY A 82 -2.44 -9.61 6.80
N CYS A 83 -1.46 -9.58 5.90
CA CYS A 83 -1.66 -9.16 4.53
C CYS A 83 -0.89 -10.04 3.56
N PHE A 84 -1.28 -9.99 2.29
CA PHE A 84 -0.55 -10.60 1.19
C PHE A 84 0.07 -9.53 0.30
N SER A 85 -0.63 -8.42 0.10
CA SER A 85 -0.21 -7.29 -0.72
C SER A 85 -0.68 -5.98 -0.11
N ASN A 86 -0.22 -4.86 -0.67
CA ASN A 86 -0.68 -3.52 -0.29
C ASN A 86 -2.20 -3.34 -0.50
N ASP A 87 -2.85 -4.13 -1.35
CA ASP A 87 -4.30 -4.06 -1.55
C ASP A 87 -5.10 -4.58 -0.34
N ASP A 88 -4.47 -5.36 0.54
CA ASP A 88 -5.07 -5.84 1.79
C ASP A 88 -5.01 -4.80 2.92
N CYS A 89 -4.20 -3.74 2.74
CA CYS A 89 -3.92 -2.75 3.77
C CYS A 89 -4.60 -1.40 3.53
N GLY A 90 -4.78 -0.62 4.58
CA GLY A 90 -5.25 0.75 4.48
C GLY A 90 -4.32 1.63 3.64
N ALA A 91 -4.83 2.74 3.11
CA ALA A 91 -4.07 3.64 2.22
C ALA A 91 -2.82 4.27 2.88
N SER A 92 -2.75 4.30 4.21
CA SER A 92 -1.62 4.80 5.00
C SER A 92 -0.79 3.68 5.62
N GLU A 93 -0.92 2.48 5.06
CA GLU A 93 -0.25 1.26 5.50
C GLU A 93 0.39 0.56 4.31
N VAL A 94 1.40 -0.24 4.64
CA VAL A 94 2.16 -1.07 3.72
C VAL A 94 2.09 -2.50 4.22
N CYS A 95 1.95 -3.45 3.29
CA CYS A 95 2.13 -4.85 3.59
C CYS A 95 3.63 -5.15 3.63
N PHE A 96 4.15 -5.47 4.81
CA PHE A 96 5.59 -5.61 5.02
C PHE A 96 5.89 -6.83 5.89
N ASP A 97 6.95 -7.58 5.56
CA ASP A 97 7.43 -8.67 6.40
C ASP A 97 8.13 -8.14 7.66
N VAL A 98 7.37 -8.03 8.75
CA VAL A 98 7.89 -7.56 10.04
C VAL A 98 8.84 -8.57 10.69
N SER A 99 8.86 -9.83 10.26
CA SER A 99 9.81 -10.81 10.78
C SER A 99 11.20 -10.70 10.16
N ARG A 100 11.34 -10.04 9.00
CA ARG A 100 12.59 -9.88 8.24
C ARG A 100 13.15 -11.22 7.75
N GLY A 101 12.29 -12.08 7.19
CA GLY A 101 12.66 -13.30 6.48
C GLY A 101 11.92 -14.57 6.91
N ASP A 102 10.97 -14.49 7.85
CA ASP A 102 10.09 -15.61 8.23
C ASP A 102 8.67 -15.48 7.63
N ASP A 103 8.49 -14.60 6.64
CA ASP A 103 7.25 -14.39 5.86
C ASP A 103 6.04 -13.96 6.73
N VAL A 104 6.27 -13.15 7.75
CA VAL A 104 5.22 -12.58 8.60
C VAL A 104 4.82 -11.21 8.04
N ALA A 105 4.03 -11.23 6.97
CA ALA A 105 3.54 -10.02 6.32
C ALA A 105 2.35 -9.40 7.09
N CYS A 106 2.52 -8.15 7.53
CA CYS A 106 1.51 -7.40 8.28
C CYS A 106 1.26 -6.02 7.67
N CYS A 107 0.03 -5.52 7.80
CA CYS A 107 -0.27 -4.11 7.50
C CYS A 107 0.32 -3.22 8.59
N VAL A 108 1.35 -2.47 8.23
CA VAL A 108 2.05 -1.56 9.15
C VAL A 108 2.00 -0.12 8.62
N PRO A 109 1.95 0.89 9.50
CA PRO A 109 1.94 2.28 9.06
C PRO A 109 3.19 2.64 8.24
N GLY A 110 2.98 3.31 7.11
CA GLY A 110 4.08 3.70 6.21
C GLY A 110 3.58 4.28 4.90
N THR A 111 4.53 4.61 4.02
CA THR A 111 4.28 4.99 2.63
C THR A 111 4.64 3.83 1.71
N ARG A 112 3.85 3.63 0.66
CA ARG A 112 4.09 2.61 -0.36
C ARG A 112 5.07 3.14 -1.39
N GLY A 113 5.86 2.25 -2.00
CA GLY A 113 6.61 2.58 -3.18
C GLY A 113 5.72 2.71 -4.41
N THR A 114 6.33 3.04 -5.54
CA THR A 114 5.61 3.26 -6.81
C THR A 114 6.18 2.45 -7.96
N PHE A 115 7.06 1.49 -7.70
CA PHE A 115 7.63 0.66 -8.76
C PHE A 115 6.53 -0.24 -9.33
N GLU A 116 6.44 -0.28 -10.64
CA GLU A 116 5.42 -0.98 -11.39
C GLU A 116 5.79 -2.45 -11.59
N PRO A 117 4.83 -3.34 -11.88
CA PRO A 117 5.15 -4.72 -12.22
C PRO A 117 6.15 -4.82 -13.38
N GLY A 118 7.27 -5.51 -13.16
CA GLY A 118 8.39 -5.61 -14.10
C GLY A 118 9.61 -4.79 -13.71
N ASP A 119 9.45 -3.76 -12.87
CA ASP A 119 10.58 -2.97 -12.36
C ASP A 119 11.45 -3.81 -11.42
N ALA A 120 12.76 -3.60 -11.48
CA ALA A 120 13.69 -4.27 -10.58
C ALA A 120 13.48 -3.78 -9.14
N CYS A 121 13.43 -4.73 -8.20
CA CYS A 121 13.32 -4.44 -6.76
C CYS A 121 14.46 -5.11 -5.98
N SER A 122 14.74 -4.59 -4.81
CA SER A 122 15.67 -5.15 -3.84
C SER A 122 15.02 -6.34 -3.11
N PRO A 123 15.71 -7.48 -2.94
CA PRO A 123 15.16 -8.60 -2.19
C PRO A 123 15.02 -8.32 -0.68
N GLU A 124 15.66 -7.27 -0.15
CA GLU A 124 15.61 -6.91 1.28
C GLU A 124 14.57 -5.82 1.58
N THR A 125 14.19 -5.02 0.58
CA THR A 125 13.35 -3.82 0.74
C THR A 125 12.27 -3.70 -0.33
N GLY A 126 12.09 -4.72 -1.16
CA GLY A 126 11.27 -4.66 -2.36
C GLY A 126 9.79 -4.42 -2.07
N GLU A 127 9.29 -4.84 -0.91
CA GLU A 127 7.93 -4.57 -0.45
C GLU A 127 7.68 -3.07 -0.22
N LEU A 128 8.73 -2.29 0.06
CA LEU A 128 8.67 -0.84 0.15
C LEU A 128 8.87 -0.15 -1.20
N GLU A 129 9.44 -0.84 -2.19
CA GLU A 129 9.70 -0.28 -3.52
C GLU A 129 8.50 -0.48 -4.47
N CYS A 130 7.89 -1.66 -4.43
CA CYS A 130 6.80 -2.05 -5.31
C CYS A 130 5.46 -1.44 -4.89
N ALA A 131 4.70 -0.91 -5.85
CA ALA A 131 3.38 -0.35 -5.60
C ALA A 131 2.42 -1.39 -4.96
N SER A 132 2.53 -2.64 -5.38
CA SER A 132 1.78 -3.79 -4.85
C SER A 132 2.28 -4.31 -3.51
N GLY A 133 3.49 -3.91 -3.07
CA GLY A 133 4.18 -4.52 -1.94
C GLY A 133 4.77 -5.90 -2.23
N LEU A 134 4.80 -6.33 -3.50
CA LEU A 134 5.26 -7.66 -3.89
C LEU A 134 6.52 -7.58 -4.74
N CYS A 135 7.64 -8.08 -4.20
CA CYS A 135 8.90 -8.26 -4.92
C CYS A 135 9.16 -9.76 -5.12
N ALA A 136 9.04 -10.23 -6.36
CA ALA A 136 9.22 -11.64 -6.70
C ALA A 136 10.68 -11.93 -7.03
N GLN A 137 11.25 -12.92 -6.35
CA GLN A 137 12.57 -13.50 -6.65
C GLN A 137 12.42 -14.73 -7.53
N TYR A 138 13.18 -14.80 -8.62
CA TYR A 138 13.17 -15.94 -9.54
C TYR A 138 14.51 -16.14 -10.24
N ASP A 139 14.77 -17.38 -10.63
CA ASP A 139 15.97 -17.76 -11.37
C ASP A 139 15.82 -17.50 -12.88
N THR A 140 16.89 -16.97 -13.49
CA THR A 140 17.07 -16.87 -14.93
C THR A 140 18.36 -17.56 -15.36
N GLU A 141 18.60 -17.73 -16.67
CA GLU A 141 19.88 -18.23 -17.19
C GLU A 141 21.08 -17.35 -16.76
N GLU A 142 20.84 -16.07 -16.46
CA GLU A 142 21.87 -15.09 -16.10
C GLU A 142 22.09 -15.00 -14.57
N GLY A 143 21.20 -15.60 -13.77
CA GLY A 143 21.22 -15.60 -12.31
C GLY A 143 19.86 -15.32 -11.69
N GLU A 144 19.83 -15.24 -10.37
CA GLU A 144 18.65 -14.82 -9.61
C GLU A 144 18.37 -13.34 -9.86
N VAL A 145 17.11 -13.03 -10.12
CA VAL A 145 16.61 -11.66 -10.32
C VAL A 145 15.42 -11.41 -9.42
N SER A 146 15.21 -10.14 -9.08
CA SER A 146 14.09 -9.66 -8.27
C SER A 146 13.36 -8.56 -9.02
N ALA A 147 12.05 -8.72 -9.19
CA ALA A 147 11.24 -7.69 -9.83
C ALA A 147 9.84 -7.59 -9.23
N CYS A 148 9.30 -6.38 -9.24
CA CYS A 148 7.98 -6.07 -8.73
C CYS A 148 6.93 -6.86 -9.49
N THR A 149 5.95 -7.39 -8.78
CA THR A 149 4.82 -8.11 -9.37
C THR A 149 3.49 -7.60 -8.81
N THR A 150 2.37 -8.21 -9.19
CA THR A 150 1.03 -7.86 -8.71
C THR A 150 0.21 -9.13 -8.45
N THR A 151 -0.89 -8.97 -7.73
CA THR A 151 -1.86 -10.04 -7.50
C THR A 151 -2.67 -10.33 -8.77
N CYS A 152 -3.23 -11.53 -8.85
CA CYS A 152 -4.11 -11.96 -9.94
C CYS A 152 -5.16 -12.96 -9.44
N THR A 153 -6.25 -13.08 -10.18
CA THR A 153 -7.34 -14.02 -9.93
C THR A 153 -7.25 -15.25 -10.84
N GLY A 154 -6.64 -15.10 -12.01
CA GLY A 154 -6.61 -16.12 -13.05
C GLY A 154 -7.96 -16.29 -13.77
N GLU A 155 -8.92 -15.41 -13.48
CA GLU A 155 -10.26 -15.41 -14.08
C GLU A 155 -10.33 -14.54 -15.33
N VAL A 156 -9.35 -13.66 -15.53
CA VAL A 156 -9.30 -12.68 -16.62
C VAL A 156 -8.10 -12.98 -17.52
N GLU A 157 -8.34 -13.13 -18.83
CA GLU A 157 -7.26 -13.25 -19.81
C GLU A 157 -6.47 -11.93 -19.90
N GLY A 158 -5.14 -12.00 -19.83
CA GLY A 158 -4.29 -10.81 -19.85
C GLY A 158 -4.37 -9.96 -18.59
N GLU A 159 -4.79 -10.52 -17.46
CA GLU A 159 -4.76 -9.86 -16.15
C GLU A 159 -3.34 -9.50 -15.72
N CYS A 160 -2.40 -10.39 -16.03
CA CYS A 160 -1.01 -10.20 -15.68
C CYS A 160 -0.22 -9.46 -16.76
N PRO A 161 0.76 -8.63 -16.37
CA PRO A 161 1.60 -7.88 -17.29
C PRO A 161 2.52 -8.82 -18.10
N ASP A 162 3.00 -8.35 -19.26
CA ASP A 162 3.85 -9.14 -20.15
C ASP A 162 5.15 -9.64 -19.49
N ALA A 163 5.68 -8.90 -18.50
CA ALA A 163 6.84 -9.30 -17.72
C ALA A 163 6.57 -10.53 -16.82
N PHE A 164 5.32 -10.73 -16.42
CA PHE A 164 4.87 -11.77 -15.50
C PHE A 164 3.59 -12.44 -16.00
N PRO A 165 3.57 -13.09 -17.18
CA PRO A 165 2.34 -13.39 -17.90
C PRO A 165 1.48 -14.50 -17.27
N GLU A 166 1.98 -15.23 -16.28
CA GLU A 166 1.30 -16.39 -15.69
C GLU A 166 0.71 -16.04 -14.33
N CYS A 167 -0.58 -16.35 -14.10
CA CYS A 167 -1.16 -16.25 -12.77
C CYS A 167 -0.94 -17.54 -11.99
N VAL A 168 -0.10 -17.50 -10.95
CA VAL A 168 0.26 -18.67 -10.13
C VAL A 168 0.03 -18.34 -8.66
N PHE A 169 -0.81 -19.14 -7.98
CA PHE A 169 -1.17 -18.95 -6.57
C PHE A 169 -1.65 -17.53 -6.21
N GLY A 170 -2.27 -16.83 -7.16
CA GLY A 170 -2.78 -15.47 -6.95
C GLY A 170 -1.77 -14.36 -7.16
N ILE A 171 -0.60 -14.65 -7.73
CA ILE A 171 0.43 -13.67 -8.11
C ILE A 171 0.81 -13.84 -9.58
N CYS A 172 1.01 -12.72 -10.27
CA CYS A 172 1.64 -12.71 -11.58
C CYS A 172 3.09 -13.20 -11.46
N SER A 173 3.43 -14.23 -12.20
CA SER A 173 4.68 -14.96 -12.11
C SER A 173 5.42 -14.93 -13.44
N PRO A 174 6.77 -14.96 -13.39
CA PRO A 174 7.56 -15.01 -14.61
C PRO A 174 7.25 -16.30 -15.35
N PRO A 175 7.48 -16.36 -16.67
CA PRO A 175 7.27 -17.60 -17.41
C PRO A 175 8.16 -18.70 -16.84
N ALA A 176 7.64 -19.93 -16.81
CA ALA A 176 8.43 -21.09 -16.42
C ALA A 176 9.76 -21.16 -17.20
N ALA A 177 10.87 -21.36 -16.50
CA ALA A 177 12.18 -21.54 -17.12
C ALA A 177 12.16 -22.79 -18.04
N GLU A 178 12.54 -22.60 -19.31
CA GLU A 178 12.60 -23.68 -20.33
C GLU A 178 13.93 -24.44 -20.32
#